data_AF-A0A957VGT5-F1
#
_entry.id   AF-A0A957VGT5-F1
#
_cell.length_a   1.000
_cell.length_b   1.000
_cell.length_c   1.000
_cell.angle_alpha   90.00
_cell.angle_beta   90.00
_cell.angle_gamma   90.00
#
_symmetry.space_group_name_H-M   'P 1'
#
loop_
_entity.id
_entity.type
_entity.pdbx_description
1 polymer ?
#
loop_
_entity_poly.entity_id
_entity_poly.type
_entity_poly.pdbx_seq_one_letter_code
_entity_poly.pdbx_strand_id
1 'polypeptide(L)'
;MHIRDYQAWLEAWDAARTWDRILPSHTMLHAMEELGEVSRLVQIIEGYREGEDLEQVRADLALELSDLQVMLFKIAYLCGIDMEDAMIRGQHKADARFPDPADGPAERDAYWQRFRAYIATHQLDD
;
A
#
# COMPACT_ATOMS: atom_id res chain seq x y z
N MET A 1 6.33 -17.05 5.07
CA MET A 1 5.35 -17.00 6.17
C MET A 1 3.99 -16.74 5.53
N HIS A 2 2.93 -17.46 5.91
CA HIS A 2 1.58 -17.14 5.44
C HIS A 2 1.06 -15.86 6.13
N ILE A 3 0.03 -15.23 5.57
CA ILE A 3 -0.49 -13.93 6.07
C ILE A 3 -1.01 -14.10 7.49
N ARG A 4 -1.77 -15.17 7.73
CA ARG A 4 -2.28 -15.53 9.05
C ARG A 4 -1.14 -15.78 10.05
N ASP A 5 -0.09 -16.47 9.65
CA ASP A 5 1.05 -16.76 10.53
C ASP A 5 1.76 -15.48 10.97
N TYR A 6 1.94 -14.53 10.04
CA TYR A 6 2.56 -13.24 10.33
C TYR A 6 1.69 -12.40 11.27
N GLN A 7 0.38 -12.34 11.01
CA GLN A 7 -0.57 -11.63 11.87
C GLN A 7 -0.55 -12.19 13.30
N ALA A 8 -0.56 -13.52 13.45
CA ALA A 8 -0.53 -14.18 14.76
C ALA A 8 0.80 -13.94 15.50
N TRP A 9 1.93 -13.97 14.78
CA TRP A 9 3.23 -13.62 15.36
C TRP A 9 3.24 -12.17 15.86
N LEU A 10 2.73 -11.23 15.05
CA LEU A 10 2.69 -9.82 15.41
C LEU A 10 1.82 -9.59 16.64
N GLU A 11 0.62 -10.17 16.68
CA GLU A 11 -0.30 -10.05 17.82
C GLU A 11 0.35 -10.56 19.12
N ALA A 12 1.01 -11.72 19.07
CA ALA A 12 1.73 -12.27 20.22
C ALA A 12 2.92 -11.38 20.65
N TRP A 13 3.65 -10.84 19.68
CA TRP A 13 4.78 -9.94 19.93
C TRP A 13 4.34 -8.62 20.56
N ASP A 14 3.20 -8.07 20.13
CA ASP A 14 2.60 -6.84 20.66
C ASP A 14 2.02 -7.05 22.06
N ALA A 15 1.32 -8.17 22.28
CA ALA A 15 0.74 -8.52 23.57
C ALA A 15 1.81 -8.69 24.66
N ALA A 16 2.96 -9.29 24.32
CA ALA A 16 4.11 -9.40 25.21
C ALA A 16 4.67 -8.04 25.66
N ARG A 17 4.36 -6.96 24.92
CA ARG A 17 4.76 -5.57 25.20
C ARG A 17 3.62 -4.71 25.73
N THR A 18 2.44 -5.30 25.96
CA THR A 18 1.20 -4.61 26.37
C THR A 18 0.67 -3.60 25.34
N TRP A 19 1.15 -3.68 24.10
CA TRP A 19 0.79 -2.77 23.01
C TRP A 19 -0.51 -3.17 22.30
N ASP A 20 -1.03 -4.35 22.61
CA ASP A 20 -2.37 -4.84 22.28
C ASP A 20 -3.49 -3.99 22.91
N ARG A 21 -3.16 -3.15 23.90
CA ARG A 21 -4.11 -2.26 24.58
C ARG A 21 -4.24 -0.88 23.95
N ILE A 22 -3.46 -0.60 22.91
CA ILE A 22 -3.51 0.67 22.18
C ILE A 22 -4.81 0.71 21.36
N LEU A 23 -5.50 1.84 21.37
CA LEU A 23 -6.75 2.01 20.64
C LEU A 23 -6.51 1.92 19.12
N PRO A 24 -7.43 1.30 18.35
CA PRO A 24 -7.35 1.27 16.89
C PRO A 24 -7.19 2.65 16.25
N SER A 25 -7.78 3.69 16.85
CA SER A 25 -7.64 5.08 16.38
C SER A 25 -6.20 5.61 16.47
N HIS A 26 -5.44 5.22 17.50
CA HIS A 26 -4.03 5.61 17.61
C HIS A 26 -3.16 4.79 16.65
N THR A 27 -3.44 3.49 16.48
CA THR A 27 -2.75 2.69 15.45
C THR A 27 -3.03 3.22 14.05
N MET A 28 -4.24 3.71 13.77
CA MET A 28 -4.57 4.38 12.51
C MET A 28 -3.76 5.66 12.31
N LEU A 29 -3.56 6.46 13.36
CA LEU A 29 -2.68 7.63 13.28
C LEU A 29 -1.26 7.24 12.87
N HIS A 30 -0.69 6.21 13.50
CA HIS A 30 0.64 5.70 13.11
C HIS A 30 0.67 5.16 11.68
N ALA A 31 -0.36 4.44 11.25
CA ALA A 31 -0.46 4.00 9.85
C ALA A 31 -0.43 5.19 8.86
N MET A 32 -1.02 6.34 9.23
CA MET A 32 -0.95 7.55 8.42
C MET A 32 0.45 8.18 8.40
N GLU A 33 1.19 8.09 9.51
CA GLU A 33 2.60 8.52 9.60
C GLU A 33 3.47 7.67 8.66
N GLU A 34 3.38 6.34 8.73
CA GLU A 34 4.15 5.43 7.85
C GLU A 34 3.78 5.59 6.37
N LEU A 35 2.49 5.82 6.07
CA LEU A 35 2.05 6.15 4.72
C LEU A 35 2.67 7.46 4.21
N GLY A 36 2.92 8.42 5.11
CA GLY A 36 3.65 9.65 4.82
C GLY A 36 5.10 9.40 4.39
N GLU A 37 5.80 8.50 5.10
CA GLU A 37 7.18 8.11 4.74
C GLU A 37 7.24 7.33 3.43
N VAL A 38 6.31 6.38 3.20
CA VAL A 38 6.14 5.71 1.90
C VAL A 38 5.94 6.74 0.79
N SER A 39 5.05 7.71 1.00
CA SER A 39 4.77 8.78 0.03
C SER A 39 6.00 9.62 -0.27
N ARG A 40 6.81 9.95 0.76
CA ARG A 40 8.06 10.71 0.59
C ARG A 40 9.05 9.96 -0.30
N LEU A 41 9.20 8.66 -0.11
CA LEU A 41 10.15 7.83 -0.89
C LEU A 41 9.67 7.62 -2.33
N VAL A 42 8.36 7.40 -2.55
CA VAL A 42 7.79 7.33 -3.90
C VAL A 42 8.03 8.64 -4.67
N GLN A 43 7.86 9.79 -4.02
CA GLN A 43 8.14 11.09 -4.62
C GLN A 43 9.62 11.26 -5.03
N ILE A 44 10.56 10.64 -4.30
CA ILE A 44 11.98 10.64 -4.69
C ILE A 44 12.18 9.75 -5.94
N ILE A 45 11.57 8.57 -5.97
CA ILE A 45 11.65 7.65 -7.12
C ILE A 45 11.11 8.30 -8.39
N GLU A 46 10.05 9.10 -8.27
CA GLU A 46 9.42 9.82 -9.39
C GLU A 46 10.15 11.11 -9.78
N GLY A 47 11.22 11.49 -9.07
CA GLY A 47 11.98 12.72 -9.32
C GLY A 47 11.26 14.01 -8.89
N TYR A 48 10.14 13.90 -8.16
CA TYR A 48 9.47 15.06 -7.56
C TYR A 48 10.25 15.63 -6.38
N ARG A 49 11.01 14.78 -5.68
CA ARG A 49 11.98 15.17 -4.64
C ARG A 49 13.38 14.72 -5.03
N GLU A 50 14.37 15.49 -4.57
CA GLU A 50 15.77 15.13 -4.73
C GLU A 50 16.11 13.88 -3.90
N GLY A 51 16.97 13.02 -4.45
CA GLY A 51 17.55 11.86 -3.78
C GLY A 51 18.80 11.40 -4.52
N GLU A 52 19.81 10.96 -3.79
CA GLU A 52 21.14 10.72 -4.36
C GLU A 52 21.32 9.26 -4.83
N ASP A 53 20.64 8.31 -4.19
CA ASP A 53 20.78 6.88 -4.46
C ASP A 53 19.42 6.16 -4.51
N LEU A 54 19.02 5.74 -5.72
CA LEU A 54 17.76 5.02 -5.93
C LEU A 54 17.78 3.59 -5.37
N GLU A 55 18.96 2.97 -5.20
CA GLU A 55 19.05 1.65 -4.58
C GLU A 55 18.73 1.75 -3.09
N GLN A 56 19.36 2.70 -2.39
CA GLN A 56 19.05 2.98 -0.99
C GLN A 56 17.59 3.40 -0.80
N VAL A 57 17.05 4.28 -1.66
CA VAL A 57 15.63 4.69 -1.57
C VAL A 57 14.68 3.50 -1.70
N ARG A 58 14.99 2.50 -2.54
CA ARG A 58 14.19 1.28 -2.66
C ARG A 58 14.32 0.39 -1.43
N ALA A 59 15.51 0.32 -0.83
CA ALA A 59 15.72 -0.43 0.41
C ALA A 59 14.92 0.20 1.56
N ASP A 60 14.96 1.52 1.70
CA ASP A 60 14.18 2.26 2.69
C ASP A 60 12.68 2.07 2.44
N LEU A 61 12.23 2.16 1.18
CA LEU A 61 10.82 1.98 0.83
C LEU A 61 10.31 0.59 1.22
N ALA A 62 11.14 -0.45 1.12
CA ALA A 62 10.77 -1.79 1.56
C ALA A 62 10.54 -1.86 3.08
N LEU A 63 11.29 -1.09 3.87
CA LEU A 63 11.09 -0.99 5.33
C LEU A 63 9.83 -0.19 5.66
N GLU A 64 9.63 0.98 5.05
CA GLU A 64 8.43 1.81 5.31
C GLU A 64 7.13 1.09 4.89
N LEU A 65 7.16 0.33 3.79
CA LEU A 65 6.04 -0.53 3.40
C LEU A 65 5.78 -1.64 4.44
N SER A 66 6.82 -2.17 5.05
CA SER A 66 6.69 -3.14 6.14
C SER A 66 6.09 -2.50 7.38
N ASP A 67 6.53 -1.30 7.78
CA ASP A 67 6.04 -0.61 8.96
C ASP A 67 4.56 -0.22 8.82
N LEU A 68 4.18 0.28 7.64
CA LEU A 68 2.77 0.48 7.30
C LEU A 68 1.97 -0.82 7.40
N GLN A 69 2.50 -1.92 6.85
CA GLN A 69 1.81 -3.22 6.86
C GLN A 69 1.65 -3.77 8.29
N VAL A 70 2.63 -3.55 9.18
CA VAL A 70 2.52 -3.88 10.61
C VAL A 70 1.35 -3.12 11.25
N MET A 71 1.21 -1.81 10.98
CA MET A 71 0.09 -1.03 11.52
C MET A 71 -1.26 -1.54 11.00
N LEU A 72 -1.35 -1.94 9.72
CA LEU A 72 -2.58 -2.52 9.15
C LEU A 72 -2.94 -3.87 9.78
N PHE A 73 -1.96 -4.77 9.98
CA PHE A 73 -2.21 -6.03 10.68
C PHE A 73 -2.62 -5.80 12.13
N LYS A 74 -2.04 -4.80 12.78
CA LYS A 74 -2.42 -4.39 14.13
C LYS A 74 -3.86 -3.93 14.22
N ILE A 75 -4.28 -3.04 13.33
CA ILE A 75 -5.69 -2.63 13.24
C ILE A 75 -6.58 -3.87 13.03
N ALA A 76 -6.18 -4.78 12.15
CA ALA A 76 -6.96 -5.97 11.84
C ALA A 76 -7.16 -6.87 13.07
N TYR A 77 -6.10 -7.25 13.79
CA TYR A 77 -6.28 -8.12 14.96
C TYR A 77 -6.99 -7.41 16.11
N LEU A 78 -6.76 -6.10 16.32
CA LEU A 78 -7.50 -5.31 17.33
C LEU A 78 -9.00 -5.27 17.04
N CYS A 79 -9.40 -5.41 15.77
CA CYS A 79 -10.78 -5.48 15.31
C CYS A 79 -11.30 -6.91 15.12
N GLY A 80 -10.53 -7.95 15.47
CA GLY A 80 -10.93 -9.35 15.29
C GLY A 80 -11.05 -9.79 13.82
N ILE A 81 -10.25 -9.20 12.93
CA ILE A 81 -10.24 -9.49 11.50
C ILE A 81 -9.08 -10.42 11.16
N ASP A 82 -9.38 -11.59 10.61
CA ASP A 82 -8.39 -12.44 9.95
C ASP A 82 -8.07 -11.86 8.56
N MET A 83 -6.82 -11.43 8.36
CA MET A 83 -6.43 -10.76 7.13
C MET A 83 -6.31 -11.70 5.93
N GLU A 84 -6.00 -12.98 6.15
CA GLU A 84 -5.91 -13.95 5.06
C GLU A 84 -7.30 -14.20 4.44
N ASP A 85 -8.30 -14.41 5.29
CA ASP A 85 -9.70 -14.54 4.86
C ASP A 85 -10.24 -13.24 4.26
N ALA A 86 -9.83 -12.08 4.78
CA ALA A 86 -10.16 -10.79 4.20
C ALA A 86 -9.59 -10.62 2.78
N MET A 87 -8.33 -11.04 2.56
CA MET A 87 -7.68 -10.96 1.26
C MET A 87 -8.25 -11.95 0.25
N ILE A 88 -8.59 -13.18 0.65
CA ILE A 88 -9.28 -14.15 -0.21
C ILE A 88 -10.64 -13.59 -0.67
N ARG A 89 -11.42 -13.01 0.24
CA ARG A 89 -12.69 -12.33 -0.12
C ARG A 89 -12.45 -11.13 -1.04
N GLY A 90 -11.39 -10.36 -0.78
CA GLY A 90 -10.96 -9.24 -1.63
C GLY A 90 -10.63 -9.67 -3.05
N GLN A 91 -9.91 -10.79 -3.21
CA GLN A 91 -9.60 -11.40 -4.50
C GLN A 91 -10.87 -11.78 -5.26
N HIS A 92 -11.77 -12.55 -4.66
CA HIS A 92 -13.04 -12.91 -5.30
C HIS A 92 -13.88 -11.69 -5.70
N LYS A 93 -13.88 -10.65 -4.86
CA LYS A 93 -14.54 -9.38 -5.18
C LYS A 93 -13.89 -8.67 -6.37
N ALA A 94 -12.55 -8.72 -6.49
CA ALA A 94 -11.83 -8.13 -7.61
C ALA A 94 -12.11 -8.91 -8.91
N ASP A 95 -12.03 -10.24 -8.88
CA ASP A 95 -12.32 -11.11 -10.04
C ASP A 95 -13.76 -10.92 -10.55
N ALA A 96 -14.72 -10.81 -9.62
CA ALA A 96 -16.12 -10.55 -10.00
C ALA A 96 -16.34 -9.14 -10.57
N ARG A 97 -15.54 -8.16 -10.13
CA ARG A 97 -15.64 -6.77 -10.59
C ARG A 97 -14.95 -6.55 -11.95
N PHE A 98 -13.86 -7.27 -12.21
CA PHE A 98 -13.03 -7.15 -13.40
C PHE A 98 -12.80 -8.53 -14.03
N PRO A 99 -13.84 -9.14 -14.64
CA PRO A 99 -13.80 -10.54 -15.06
C PRO A 99 -12.97 -10.77 -16.33
N ASP A 100 -12.80 -9.76 -17.20
CA ASP A 100 -12.05 -9.87 -18.44
C ASP A 100 -10.67 -9.21 -18.30
N PRO A 101 -9.56 -9.99 -18.33
CA PRO A 101 -8.21 -9.44 -18.31
C PRO A 101 -7.90 -8.49 -19.48
N ALA A 102 -8.66 -8.55 -20.58
CA ALA A 102 -8.46 -7.68 -21.74
C ALA A 102 -8.96 -6.24 -21.50
N ASP A 103 -9.85 -6.02 -20.53
CA ASP A 103 -10.37 -4.70 -20.21
C ASP A 103 -9.25 -3.75 -19.75
N GLY A 104 -8.33 -4.22 -18.92
CA GLY A 104 -7.23 -3.42 -18.38
C GLY A 104 -6.33 -2.79 -19.47
N PRO A 105 -5.76 -3.58 -20.39
CA PRO A 105 -5.00 -3.04 -21.53
C PRO A 105 -5.81 -2.09 -22.41
N ALA A 106 -7.08 -2.42 -22.70
CA ALA A 106 -7.94 -1.58 -23.54
C ALA A 106 -8.24 -0.22 -22.88
N GLU A 107 -8.57 -0.21 -21.60
CA GLU A 107 -8.80 1.02 -20.82
C GLU A 107 -7.53 1.87 -20.73
N ARG A 108 -6.37 1.23 -20.50
CA ARG A 108 -5.07 1.90 -20.46
C ARG A 108 -4.73 2.56 -21.79
N ASP A 109 -4.92 1.87 -22.91
CA ASP A 109 -4.63 2.40 -24.24
C ASP A 109 -5.57 3.56 -24.58
N ALA A 110 -6.86 3.44 -24.23
CA ALA A 110 -7.82 4.51 -24.37
C ALA A 110 -7.46 5.74 -23.50
N TYR A 111 -7.00 5.52 -22.26
CA TYR A 111 -6.49 6.58 -21.39
C TYR A 111 -5.29 7.29 -22.02
N TRP A 112 -4.27 6.56 -22.47
CA TRP A 112 -3.06 7.15 -23.05
C TRP A 112 -3.34 7.93 -24.34
N GLN A 113 -4.28 7.47 -25.17
CA GLN A 113 -4.72 8.24 -26.33
C GLN A 113 -5.31 9.59 -25.93
N ARG A 114 -6.20 9.60 -24.92
CA ARG A 114 -6.78 10.85 -24.38
C ARG A 114 -5.73 11.74 -23.75
N PHE A 115 -4.81 11.17 -22.97
CA PHE A 115 -3.77 11.91 -22.27
C PHE A 115 -2.77 12.56 -23.25
N ARG A 116 -2.29 11.83 -24.27
CA ARG A 116 -1.42 12.41 -25.31
C ARG A 116 -2.11 13.52 -26.08
N ALA A 117 -3.40 13.36 -26.42
CA ALA A 117 -4.17 14.41 -27.05
C ALA A 117 -4.31 15.66 -26.15
N TYR A 118 -4.54 15.47 -24.85
CA TYR A 118 -4.56 16.55 -23.86
C TYR A 118 -3.22 17.30 -23.82
N ILE A 119 -2.12 16.58 -23.66
CA ILE A 119 -0.77 17.15 -23.60
C ILE A 119 -0.46 17.95 -24.88
N ALA A 120 -0.72 17.38 -26.06
CA ALA A 120 -0.51 18.05 -27.35
C ALA A 120 -1.37 19.31 -27.52
N THR A 121 -2.62 19.28 -27.04
CA THR A 121 -3.55 20.42 -27.09
C THR A 121 -3.09 21.56 -26.18
N HIS A 122 -2.46 21.23 -25.05
CA HIS A 122 -2.07 22.21 -24.03
C HIS A 122 -0.58 22.56 -24.07
N GLN A 123 0.18 22.04 -25.05
CA GLN A 123 1.62 22.30 -25.21
C GLN A 123 2.41 22.02 -23.92
N LEU A 124 2.13 20.89 -23.28
CA LEU A 124 2.81 20.46 -22.05
C LEU A 124 4.01 19.53 -22.33
N ASP A 125 4.34 19.32 -23.61
CA ASP A 125 5.54 18.62 -24.08
C ASP A 125 6.66 19.66 -24.30
N ASP A 126 7.37 20.06 -23.23
CA ASP A 126 8.64 20.80 -23.33
C ASP A 126 9.84 19.83 -23.37
#